data_AF-A0A528FMZ6-F1
#
_entry.id   AF-A0A528FMZ6-F1
#
_cell.length_a   1.000
_cell.length_b   1.000
_cell.length_c   1.000
_cell.angle_alpha   90.00
_cell.angle_beta   90.00
_cell.angle_gamma   90.00
#
_symmetry.space_group_name_H-M   'P 1'
#
loop_
_entity.id
_entity.type
_entity.pdbx_description
1 polymer ?
#
loop_
_entity_poly.entity_id
_entity_poly.type
_entity_poly.pdbx_seq_one_letter_code
_entity_poly.pdbx_strand_id
1 'polypeptide(L)'
;MPRFAANLTMMFNEWPFLDRFAAAAAAGFEAVEFLFPYEHRPDAIAERLAKNGLSQVLFNLPPGNWAAGERGLASLAERFDELQVGVETALSYAEATGVKRL
;
A
#
# COMPACT_ATOMS: atom_id res chain seq x y z
N MET A 1 -13.87 -19.86 -6.52
CA MET A 1 -13.52 -18.82 -7.53
C MET A 1 -12.38 -17.97 -6.97
N PRO A 2 -11.48 -17.44 -7.81
CA PRO A 2 -10.46 -16.50 -7.36
C PRO A 2 -11.09 -15.23 -6.78
N ARG A 3 -10.45 -14.65 -5.76
CA ARG A 3 -10.79 -13.32 -5.23
C ARG A 3 -9.85 -12.31 -5.86
N PHE A 4 -10.40 -11.28 -6.50
CA PHE A 4 -9.63 -10.24 -7.17
C PHE A 4 -9.43 -9.04 -6.25
N ALA A 5 -8.25 -8.43 -6.31
CA ALA A 5 -7.96 -7.16 -5.69
C ALA A 5 -7.68 -6.11 -6.75
N ALA A 6 -8.23 -4.90 -6.59
CA ALA A 6 -7.88 -3.79 -7.47
C ALA A 6 -6.52 -3.23 -7.07
N ASN A 7 -5.61 -3.09 -8.04
CA ASN A 7 -4.35 -2.41 -7.81
C ASN A 7 -4.54 -0.90 -7.98
N LEU A 8 -4.64 -0.15 -6.87
CA LEU A 8 -4.94 1.28 -6.86
C LEU A 8 -3.79 2.16 -7.34
N THR A 9 -2.58 1.61 -7.55
CA THR A 9 -1.51 2.34 -8.24
C THR A 9 -1.74 2.35 -9.75
N MET A 10 -2.32 1.28 -10.30
CA MET A 10 -2.52 1.09 -11.74
C MET A 10 -3.94 1.42 -12.21
N MET A 11 -4.92 1.31 -11.33
CA MET A 11 -6.35 1.48 -11.63
C MET A 11 -6.91 2.72 -10.94
N PHE A 12 -8.02 3.25 -11.47
CA PHE A 12 -8.73 4.42 -10.93
C PHE A 12 -7.87 5.69 -10.87
N ASN A 13 -6.93 5.83 -11.80
CA ASN A 13 -6.00 6.96 -11.87
C ASN A 13 -6.67 8.29 -12.23
N GLU A 14 -7.94 8.27 -12.62
CA GLU A 14 -8.80 9.43 -12.79
C GLU A 14 -9.12 10.11 -11.44
N TRP A 15 -8.87 9.43 -10.31
CA TRP A 15 -9.13 9.93 -8.96
C TRP A 15 -7.83 10.15 -8.17
N PRO A 16 -7.80 11.12 -7.22
CA PRO A 16 -6.79 11.19 -6.18
C PRO A 16 -6.71 9.88 -5.40
N PHE A 17 -5.52 9.50 -4.91
CA PHE A 17 -5.27 8.16 -4.35
C PHE A 17 -6.28 7.72 -3.27
N LEU A 18 -6.59 8.59 -2.31
CA LEU A 18 -7.53 8.27 -1.24
C LEU A 18 -8.99 8.10 -1.71
N ASP A 19 -9.34 8.64 -2.88
CA ASP A 19 -10.68 8.49 -3.46
C ASP A 19 -10.82 7.20 -4.28
N ARG A 20 -9.69 6.57 -4.66
CA ARG A 20 -9.66 5.30 -5.42
C ARG A 20 -10.27 4.12 -4.66
N PHE A 21 -10.23 4.16 -3.32
CA PHE A 21 -10.85 3.14 -2.48
C PHE A 21 -12.37 3.10 -2.71
N ALA A 22 -13.02 4.26 -2.77
CA ALA A 22 -14.45 4.34 -3.05
C ALA A 22 -14.78 3.88 -4.48
N ALA A 23 -13.94 4.26 -5.45
CA ALA A 23 -14.10 3.81 -6.83
C ALA A 23 -13.96 2.28 -6.98
N ALA A 24 -12.99 1.66 -6.29
CA ALA A 24 -12.79 0.22 -6.30
C ALA A 24 -13.99 -0.53 -5.70
N ALA A 25 -14.49 -0.07 -4.55
CA ALA A 25 -15.68 -0.67 -3.93
C ALA A 25 -16.93 -0.51 -4.81
N ALA A 26 -17.13 0.67 -5.42
CA ALA A 26 -18.23 0.90 -6.35
C ALA A 26 -18.16 0.00 -7.60
N ALA A 27 -16.95 -0.40 -8.02
CA ALA A 27 -16.74 -1.35 -9.11
C ALA A 27 -16.89 -2.83 -8.67
N GLY A 28 -17.22 -3.10 -7.42
CA GLY A 28 -17.48 -4.44 -6.88
C GLY A 28 -16.26 -5.17 -6.35
N PHE A 29 -15.11 -4.50 -6.17
CA PHE A 29 -13.97 -5.09 -5.48
C PHE A 29 -14.21 -5.13 -3.97
N GLU A 30 -13.82 -6.24 -3.35
CA GLU A 30 -13.79 -6.39 -1.89
C GLU A 30 -12.37 -6.21 -1.31
N ALA A 31 -11.38 -6.10 -2.19
CA ALA A 31 -9.98 -6.09 -1.84
C ALA A 31 -9.18 -5.11 -2.71
N VAL A 32 -8.13 -4.54 -2.13
CA VAL A 32 -7.24 -3.60 -2.80
C VAL A 32 -5.78 -3.86 -2.48
N GLU A 33 -4.91 -3.52 -3.42
CA GLU A 33 -3.47 -3.43 -3.25
C GLU A 33 -2.95 -2.14 -3.87
N PHE A 34 -1.72 -1.75 -3.54
CA PHE A 34 -1.00 -0.62 -4.16
C PHE A 34 0.48 -0.74 -3.82
N LEU A 35 1.35 -0.03 -4.52
CA LEU A 35 2.79 -0.11 -4.25
C LEU A 35 3.16 0.56 -2.93
N PHE A 36 2.95 1.86 -2.79
CA PHE A 36 3.52 2.63 -1.67
C PHE A 36 2.47 3.55 -1.03
N PRO A 37 2.14 3.39 0.26
CA PRO A 37 1.19 4.27 0.96
C PRO A 37 1.84 5.49 1.62
N TYR A 38 3.17 5.62 1.58
CA TYR A 38 3.95 6.47 2.50
C TYR A 38 3.76 7.99 2.37
N GLU A 39 3.09 8.47 1.32
CA GLU A 39 2.67 9.88 1.20
C GLU A 39 1.42 10.21 2.03
N HIS A 40 0.76 9.19 2.56
CA HIS A 40 -0.43 9.30 3.39
C HIS A 40 -0.21 8.67 4.75
N ARG A 41 -0.85 9.24 5.77
CA ARG A 41 -0.81 8.66 7.11
C ARG A 41 -1.54 7.31 7.12
N PRO A 42 -1.10 6.33 7.94
CA PRO A 42 -1.71 5.01 7.99
C PRO A 42 -3.19 5.03 8.44
N ASP A 43 -3.56 5.96 9.32
CA ASP A 43 -4.95 6.18 9.77
C ASP A 43 -5.89 6.59 8.64
N ALA A 44 -5.44 7.45 7.72
CA ALA A 44 -6.21 7.84 6.54
C ALA A 44 -6.50 6.65 5.60
N ILE A 45 -5.54 5.74 5.46
CA ILE A 45 -5.72 4.52 4.67
C ILE A 45 -6.72 3.58 5.35
N ALA A 46 -6.54 3.35 6.66
CA ALA A 46 -7.43 2.52 7.45
C ALA A 46 -8.89 3.02 7.41
N GLU A 47 -9.09 4.33 7.51
CA GLU A 47 -10.41 4.96 7.40
C GLU A 47 -11.05 4.67 6.03
N ARG A 48 -10.29 4.78 4.92
CA ARG A 48 -10.80 4.49 3.57
C ARG A 48 -11.12 3.02 3.36
N LEU A 49 -10.31 2.11 3.91
CA LEU A 49 -10.61 0.68 3.89
C LEU A 49 -11.92 0.38 4.64
N ALA A 50 -12.03 0.85 5.88
CA ALA A 50 -13.20 0.63 6.74
C ALA A 50 -14.48 1.23 6.13
N LYS A 51 -14.43 2.48 5.65
CA LYS A 51 -15.57 3.18 5.05
C LYS A 51 -16.14 2.45 3.83
N ASN A 52 -15.30 1.75 3.09
CA ASN A 52 -15.67 1.08 1.83
C ASN A 52 -15.78 -0.44 1.96
N GLY A 53 -15.61 -1.00 3.16
CA GLY A 53 -15.65 -2.46 3.36
C GLY A 53 -14.56 -3.22 2.63
N LEU A 54 -13.39 -2.59 2.40
CA LEU A 54 -12.29 -3.16 1.62
C LEU A 54 -11.25 -3.82 2.51
N SER A 55 -10.69 -4.93 2.02
CA SER A 55 -9.50 -5.57 2.62
C SER A 55 -8.22 -5.12 1.91
N GLN A 56 -7.21 -4.67 2.68
CA GLN A 56 -5.87 -4.51 2.13
C GLN A 56 -5.22 -5.89 1.96
N VAL A 57 -4.75 -6.22 0.75
CA VAL A 57 -4.16 -7.55 0.49
C VAL A 57 -2.65 -7.55 0.33
N LEU A 58 -2.05 -6.42 -0.07
CA LEU A 58 -0.61 -6.24 -0.29
C LEU A 58 -0.26 -4.73 -0.38
N PHE A 59 0.91 -4.35 0.12
CA PHE A 59 1.66 -3.16 -0.31
C PHE A 59 3.15 -3.39 -0.07
N ASN A 60 4.03 -2.57 -0.66
CA ASN A 60 5.47 -2.81 -0.65
C ASN A 60 6.18 -1.98 0.43
N LEU A 61 7.33 -2.47 0.92
CA LEU A 61 8.28 -1.69 1.74
C LEU A 61 8.74 -0.38 1.05
N PRO A 62 9.27 0.61 1.80
CA PRO A 62 9.82 1.83 1.21
C PRO A 62 10.88 1.50 0.15
N PRO A 63 10.78 2.09 -1.06
CA PRO A 63 11.61 1.65 -2.18
C PRO A 63 12.99 2.32 -2.25
N GLY A 64 13.33 3.17 -1.27
CA GLY A 64 14.41 4.14 -1.38
C GLY A 64 14.02 5.34 -2.26
N ASN A 65 14.99 5.94 -2.93
CA ASN A 65 14.78 7.05 -3.84
C ASN A 65 14.29 6.59 -5.22
N TRP A 66 12.98 6.40 -5.33
CA TRP A 66 12.33 5.95 -6.57
C TRP A 66 12.64 6.85 -7.77
N ALA A 67 12.70 8.17 -7.55
CA ALA A 67 12.97 9.17 -8.59
C ALA A 67 14.42 9.11 -9.10
N ALA A 68 15.37 8.73 -8.25
CA ALA A 68 16.75 8.46 -8.64
C ALA A 68 16.96 7.07 -9.26
N GLY A 69 15.88 6.29 -9.43
CA GLY A 69 15.92 4.97 -10.09
C GLY A 69 16.04 3.79 -9.13
N GLU A 70 16.00 4.00 -7.82
CA GLU A 70 16.06 2.90 -6.84
C GLU A 70 14.79 2.04 -6.88
N ARG A 71 14.94 0.73 -6.64
CA ARG A 71 13.87 -0.27 -6.73
C ARG A 71 13.90 -1.22 -5.53
N GLY A 72 14.10 -0.67 -4.34
CA GLY A 72 14.21 -1.42 -3.09
C GLY A 72 15.64 -1.64 -2.64
N LEU A 73 15.77 -1.97 -1.35
CA LEU A 73 17.04 -1.97 -0.62
C LEU A 73 17.47 -3.36 -0.12
N ALA A 74 16.59 -4.36 -0.25
CA ALA A 74 16.74 -5.65 0.43
C ALA A 74 18.02 -6.44 0.08
N SER A 75 18.56 -6.23 -1.12
CA SER A 75 19.79 -6.88 -1.59
C SER A 75 21.05 -6.01 -1.43
N LEU A 76 20.95 -4.83 -0.80
CA LEU A 76 22.04 -3.89 -0.60
C LEU A 76 22.56 -4.02 0.84
N ALA A 77 23.61 -4.80 1.03
CA ALA A 77 24.14 -5.13 2.37
C ALA A 77 24.58 -3.87 3.13
N GLU A 78 25.12 -2.87 2.43
CA GLU A 78 25.56 -1.59 2.97
C GLU A 78 24.43 -0.67 3.42
N ARG A 79 23.16 -1.01 3.10
CA ARG A 79 21.96 -0.25 3.49
C ARG A 79 20.98 -1.07 4.33
N PHE A 80 21.48 -2.11 5.01
CA PHE A 80 20.65 -2.95 5.87
C PHE A 80 19.93 -2.16 6.98
N ASP A 81 20.60 -1.17 7.59
CA ASP A 81 19.98 -0.33 8.62
C ASP A 81 18.77 0.46 8.07
N GLU A 82 18.87 0.94 6.82
CA GLU A 82 17.76 1.64 6.14
C GLU A 82 16.61 0.69 5.82
N LEU A 83 16.91 -0.55 5.43
CA LEU A 83 15.90 -1.60 5.27
C LEU A 83 15.16 -1.85 6.59
N GLN A 84 15.87 -1.95 7.72
CA GLN A 84 15.25 -2.17 9.03
C GLN A 84 14.29 -1.03 9.39
N VAL A 85 14.69 0.23 9.19
CA VAL A 85 13.80 1.39 9.38
C VAL A 85 12.59 1.32 8.44
N GLY A 86 12.79 0.86 7.20
CA GLY A 86 11.71 0.67 6.24
C GLY A 86 10.70 -0.41 6.66
N VAL A 87 11.17 -1.50 7.27
CA VAL A 87 10.31 -2.54 7.85
C VAL A 87 9.50 -1.97 9.02
N GLU A 88 10.11 -1.27 9.97
CA GLU A 88 9.39 -0.64 11.09
C GLU A 88 8.33 0.36 10.60
N THR A 89 8.67 1.14 9.57
CA THR A 89 7.71 2.05 8.93
C THR A 89 6.53 1.27 8.36
N ALA A 90 6.77 0.23 7.58
CA ALA A 90 5.71 -0.57 6.97
C ALA A 90 4.86 -1.33 8.01
N LEU A 91 5.44 -1.75 9.14
CA LEU A 91 4.70 -2.40 10.22
C LEU A 91 3.60 -1.50 10.81
N SER A 92 3.84 -0.19 10.93
CA SER A 92 2.80 0.76 11.38
C SER A 92 1.59 0.81 10.42
N TYR A 93 1.83 0.68 9.11
CA TYR A 93 0.77 0.58 8.11
C TYR A 93 0.09 -0.78 8.13
N ALA A 94 0.86 -1.85 8.37
CA ALA A 94 0.31 -3.20 8.50
C ALA A 94 -0.65 -3.31 9.69
N GLU A 95 -0.29 -2.71 10.82
CA GLU A 95 -1.14 -2.64 12.01
C GLU A 95 -2.43 -1.86 11.74
N ALA A 96 -2.33 -0.66 11.15
CA ALA A 96 -3.49 0.18 10.88
C ALA A 96 -4.46 -0.41 9.84
N THR A 97 -3.93 -1.04 8.78
CA THR A 97 -4.74 -1.56 7.67
C THR A 97 -5.17 -3.02 7.85
N GLY A 98 -4.56 -3.73 8.80
CA GLY A 98 -4.77 -5.15 9.03
C GLY A 98 -4.20 -6.07 7.95
N VAL A 99 -3.43 -5.55 6.97
CA VAL A 99 -2.81 -6.38 5.92
C VAL A 99 -1.91 -7.45 6.55
N LYS A 100 -1.85 -8.62 5.92
CA LYS A 100 -1.09 -9.77 6.41
C LYS A 100 0.14 -10.09 5.57
N ARG A 101 0.43 -9.28 4.54
CA ARG A 101 1.49 -9.47 3.56
C ARG A 101 2.04 -8.10 3.13
N LEU A 102 3.37 -8.01 3.10
CA LEU A 102 4.17 -6.87 2.65
C LEU A 102 5.12 -7.35 1.54
#